data_AF-A0A933R953-F1
#
_entry.id   AF-A0A933R953-F1
#
_cell.length_a   1.000
_cell.length_b   1.000
_cell.length_c   1.000
_cell.angle_alpha   90.00
_cell.angle_beta   90.00
_cell.angle_gamma   90.00
#
_symmetry.space_group_name_H-M   'P 1'
#
loop_
_entity.id
_entity.type
_entity.pdbx_description
1 polymer ?
#
loop_
_entity_poly.entity_id
_entity_poly.type
_entity_poly.pdbx_seq_one_letter_code
_entity_poly.pdbx_strand_id
1 'polypeptide(L)'
;MDAARWITRACAVVFVCGIAGLIISSIAGNNNGVVLTIGGVIAAAVLVQLVVATVTSRGRIDAFVEADAERLEDQILALVRAGADEAAVRALVRDAIRLERR
;
A
#
# COMPACT_ATOMS: atom_id res chain seq x y z
N MET A 1 -8.71 -4.32 -16.38
CA MET A 1 -7.30 -3.90 -16.21
C MET A 1 -7.26 -2.75 -15.20
N ASP A 2 -6.91 -3.05 -13.95
CA ASP A 2 -7.05 -2.16 -12.78
C ASP A 2 -6.40 -0.78 -12.98
N ALA A 3 -7.21 0.28 -12.88
CA ALA A 3 -6.80 1.67 -13.09
C ALA A 3 -5.57 2.08 -12.25
N ALA A 4 -5.44 1.55 -11.04
CA ALA A 4 -4.29 1.79 -10.16
C ALA A 4 -2.94 1.32 -10.76
N ARG A 5 -2.92 0.19 -11.50
CA ARG A 5 -1.71 -0.27 -12.19
C ARG A 5 -1.33 0.66 -13.34
N TRP A 6 -2.31 1.20 -14.05
CA TRP A 6 -2.07 2.16 -15.13
C TRP A 6 -1.53 3.49 -14.60
N ILE A 7 -2.10 4.01 -13.51
CA ILE A 7 -1.62 5.24 -12.85
C ILE A 7 -0.18 5.08 -12.37
N THR A 8 0.13 3.95 -11.73
CA THR A 8 1.49 3.66 -11.25
C THR A 8 2.51 3.60 -12.39
N ARG A 9 2.15 2.97 -13.52
CA ARG A 9 3.01 2.93 -14.71
C ARG A 9 3.21 4.32 -15.32
N ALA A 10 2.15 5.11 -15.43
CA ALA A 10 2.25 6.48 -15.95
C ALA A 10 3.14 7.36 -15.07
N CYS A 11 3.00 7.30 -13.75
CA CYS A 11 3.86 8.04 -12.83
C CYS A 11 5.32 7.58 -12.91
N ALA A 12 5.58 6.28 -13.01
CA ALA A 12 6.93 5.76 -13.18
C ALA A 12 7.60 6.29 -14.46
N VAL A 13 6.87 6.36 -15.58
CA VAL A 13 7.37 6.95 -16.83
C VAL A 13 7.66 8.43 -16.64
N VAL A 14 6.76 9.18 -16.00
CA VAL A 14 6.97 10.62 -15.72
C VAL A 14 8.21 10.86 -14.87
N PHE A 15 8.49 10.02 -13.87
CA PHE A 15 9.72 10.14 -13.07
C PHE A 15 10.97 9.93 -13.93
N VAL A 16 11.02 8.86 -14.72
CA VAL A 16 12.19 8.55 -15.55
C VAL A 16 12.42 9.64 -16.60
N CYS A 17 11.36 10.05 -17.30
CA CYS A 17 11.43 11.13 -18.29
C CYS A 17 11.78 12.48 -17.64
N GLY A 18 11.25 12.76 -16.45
CA GLY A 18 11.53 13.99 -15.71
C GLY A 18 12.99 14.08 -15.26
N ILE A 19 13.56 13.00 -14.73
CA ILE A 19 14.99 12.95 -14.38
C ILE A 19 15.85 13.17 -15.62
N ALA A 20 15.55 12.50 -16.73
CA ALA A 20 16.26 12.70 -17.99
C ALA A 20 16.15 14.15 -18.49
N GLY A 21 14.97 14.76 -18.39
CA GLY A 21 14.74 16.15 -18.77
C GLY A 21 15.52 17.15 -17.93
N LEU A 22 15.62 16.93 -16.60
CA LEU A 22 16.44 17.77 -15.72
C LEU A 22 17.92 17.70 -16.08
N ILE A 23 18.43 16.51 -16.40
CA ILE A 23 19.82 16.31 -16.82
C ILE A 23 20.09 17.04 -18.15
N ILE A 24 19.22 16.87 -19.15
CA ILE A 24 19.36 17.53 -20.46
C ILE A 24 19.29 19.05 -20.32
N SER A 25 18.34 19.56 -19.54
CA SER A 25 18.18 21.00 -19.30
C SER A 25 19.41 21.62 -18.63
N SER A 26 20.03 20.89 -17.70
CA SER A 26 21.29 21.31 -17.06
C SER A 26 22.43 21.47 -18.08
N ILE A 27 22.54 20.55 -19.04
CA ILE A 27 23.57 20.58 -20.09
C ILE A 27 23.29 21.66 -21.15
N ALA A 28 22.02 21.86 -21.53
CA ALA A 28 21.60 22.74 -22.63
C ALA A 28 21.59 24.25 -22.30
N GLY A 29 22.41 24.68 -21.34
CA GLY A 29 22.52 26.09 -20.94
C GLY A 29 21.77 26.44 -19.64
N ASN A 30 21.38 25.44 -18.85
CA ASN A 30 20.77 25.60 -17.53
C ASN A 30 19.56 26.55 -17.55
N ASN A 31 18.62 26.28 -18.45
CA ASN A 31 17.40 27.08 -18.55
C ASN A 31 16.52 26.84 -17.31
N ASN A 32 16.58 27.79 -16.38
CA ASN A 32 15.88 27.71 -15.10
C ASN A 32 14.36 27.52 -15.26
N GLY A 33 13.76 28.05 -16.34
CA GLY A 33 12.34 27.87 -16.64
C GLY A 33 11.98 26.42 -16.99
N VAL A 34 12.84 25.73 -17.73
CA VAL A 34 12.66 24.31 -18.11
C VAL A 34 12.87 23.40 -16.91
N VAL A 35 13.84 23.71 -16.05
CA VAL A 35 14.06 22.99 -14.79
C VAL A 35 12.83 23.11 -13.89
N LEU A 36 12.27 24.31 -13.75
CA LEU A 36 11.11 24.56 -12.90
C LEU A 36 9.86 23.82 -13.38
N THR A 37 9.59 23.79 -14.68
CA THR A 37 8.41 23.09 -15.22
C THR A 37 8.53 21.58 -15.07
N ILE A 38 9.71 21.01 -15.34
CA ILE A 38 9.96 19.58 -15.16
C ILE A 38 9.83 19.19 -13.69
N GLY A 39 10.44 19.97 -12.79
CA GLY A 39 10.30 19.76 -11.35
C GLY A 39 8.85 19.84 -10.87
N GLY A 40 8.07 20.80 -11.39
CA GLY A 40 6.65 20.95 -11.08
C GLY A 40 5.81 19.74 -11.51
N VAL A 41 6.06 19.19 -12.71
CA VAL A 41 5.38 17.99 -13.19
C VAL A 41 5.72 16.77 -12.33
N ILE A 42 6.99 16.62 -11.95
CA ILE A 42 7.42 15.54 -11.04
C ILE A 42 6.71 15.67 -9.69
N ALA A 43 6.69 16.87 -9.10
CA ALA A 43 6.03 17.10 -7.81
C ALA A 43 4.54 16.75 -7.86
N ALA A 44 3.83 17.15 -8.92
CA ALA A 44 2.43 16.78 -9.11
C ALA A 44 2.23 15.26 -9.22
N ALA A 45 3.11 14.56 -9.98
CA ALA A 45 3.06 13.11 -10.11
C ALA A 45 3.31 12.39 -8.77
N VAL A 46 4.25 12.87 -7.94
CA VAL A 46 4.49 12.36 -6.58
C VAL A 46 3.21 12.46 -5.75
N LEU A 47 2.54 13.63 -5.75
CA LEU A 47 1.34 13.84 -4.96
C LEU A 47 0.20 12.90 -5.39
N VAL A 48 0.01 12.72 -6.69
CA VAL A 48 -0.98 11.76 -7.22
C VAL A 48 -0.64 10.33 -6.77
N GLN A 49 0.62 9.92 -6.90
CA GLN A 49 1.05 8.59 -6.50
C GLN A 49 0.92 8.37 -4.99
N LEU A 50 1.19 9.39 -4.18
CA LEU A 50 0.99 9.35 -2.72
C LEU A 50 -0.48 9.10 -2.38
N VAL A 51 -1.41 9.85 -2.97
CA VAL A 51 -2.85 9.67 -2.73
C VAL A 51 -3.28 8.26 -3.14
N VAL A 52 -2.86 7.80 -4.32
CA VAL A 52 -3.16 6.45 -4.79
C VAL A 52 -2.59 5.39 -3.84
N ALA A 53 -1.35 5.53 -3.40
CA ALA A 53 -0.74 4.63 -2.44
C ALA A 53 -1.51 4.61 -1.11
N THR A 54 -1.92 5.77 -0.60
CA THR A 54 -2.70 5.88 0.64
C THR A 54 -4.07 5.19 0.53
N VAL A 55 -4.80 5.40 -0.57
CA VAL A 55 -6.15 4.80 -0.73
C VAL A 55 -6.11 3.33 -1.15
N THR A 56 -5.03 2.88 -1.81
CA THR A 56 -4.86 1.48 -2.21
C THR A 56 -4.13 0.64 -1.18
N SER A 57 -3.43 1.26 -0.22
CA SER A 57 -2.84 0.59 0.92
C SER A 57 -3.96 0.02 1.79
N ARG A 58 -4.26 -1.26 1.60
CA ARG A 58 -5.15 -2.07 2.44
C ARG A 58 -4.56 -2.40 3.81
N GLY A 59 -3.48 -1.74 4.22
CA GLY A 59 -2.92 -1.89 5.55
C GLY A 59 -3.94 -1.43 6.58
N ARG A 60 -4.64 -2.38 7.22
CA ARG A 60 -5.51 -2.10 8.36
C ARG A 60 -4.62 -1.50 9.44
N ILE A 61 -5.00 -0.31 9.92
CA ILE A 61 -4.28 0.41 10.97
C ILE A 61 -4.04 -0.56 12.15
N ASP A 62 -2.81 -0.65 12.65
CA ASP A 62 -2.38 -1.66 13.64
C ASP A 62 -3.32 -1.74 14.86
N ALA A 63 -3.83 -0.59 15.33
CA ALA A 63 -4.79 -0.54 16.45
C ALA A 63 -6.10 -1.32 16.19
N PHE A 64 -6.57 -1.40 14.94
CA PHE A 64 -7.75 -2.19 14.59
C PHE A 64 -7.40 -3.67 14.46
N VAL A 65 -6.17 -4.01 14.08
CA VAL A 65 -5.70 -5.40 14.07
C VAL A 65 -5.71 -5.96 15.49
N GLU A 66 -5.23 -5.18 16.47
CA GLU A 66 -5.24 -5.55 17.88
C GLU A 66 -6.67 -5.74 18.41
N ALA A 67 -7.56 -4.78 18.16
CA ALA A 67 -8.95 -4.87 18.60
C ALA A 67 -9.69 -6.08 17.98
N ASP A 68 -9.43 -6.39 16.72
CA ASP A 68 -10.01 -7.55 16.06
C ASP A 68 -9.39 -8.88 16.54
N ALA A 69 -8.11 -8.86 16.94
CA ALA A 69 -7.45 -10.01 17.56
C ALA A 69 -8.03 -10.29 18.96
N GLU A 70 -8.21 -9.27 19.80
CA GLU A 70 -8.80 -9.39 21.13
C GLU A 70 -10.23 -9.96 21.04
N ARG A 71 -11.04 -9.46 20.09
CA ARG A 71 -12.39 -10.01 19.83
C ARG A 71 -12.37 -11.47 19.38
N LEU A 72 -11.34 -11.90 18.66
CA LEU A 72 -11.19 -13.29 18.22
C LEU A 72 -10.80 -14.18 19.42
N GLU A 73 -9.90 -13.72 20.29
CA GLU A 73 -9.52 -14.43 21.51
C GLU A 73 -10.70 -14.63 22.45
N ASP A 74 -11.53 -13.61 22.65
CA ASP A 74 -12.76 -13.70 23.45
C ASP A 74 -13.73 -14.77 22.93
N GLN A 75 -13.88 -14.86 21.61
CA GLN A 75 -14.73 -15.88 20.97
C GLN A 75 -14.17 -17.29 21.15
N ILE A 76 -12.84 -17.46 21.00
CA ILE A 76 -12.16 -18.73 21.24
C ILE A 76 -12.35 -19.14 22.71
N LEU A 77 -12.13 -18.22 23.65
CA LEU A 77 -12.33 -18.46 25.08
C LEU A 77 -13.78 -18.84 25.41
N ALA A 78 -14.76 -18.18 24.78
CA ALA A 78 -16.17 -18.54 24.96
C ALA A 78 -16.47 -19.97 24.48
N LEU A 79 -15.91 -20.38 23.33
CA LEU A 79 -16.06 -21.75 22.81
C LEU A 79 -15.41 -22.80 23.71
N VAL A 80 -14.19 -22.51 24.19
CA VAL A 80 -13.47 -23.42 25.11
C VAL A 80 -14.23 -23.53 26.44
N ARG A 81 -14.76 -22.41 26.98
CA ARG A 81 -15.62 -22.42 28.18
C ARG A 81 -16.92 -23.19 27.98
N ALA A 82 -17.45 -23.22 26.76
CA ALA A 82 -18.60 -24.04 26.41
C ALA A 82 -18.26 -25.54 26.25
N GLY A 83 -16.99 -25.93 26.43
CA GLY A 83 -16.52 -27.31 26.41
C GLY A 83 -15.87 -27.73 25.10
N ALA A 84 -15.59 -26.81 24.17
CA ALA A 84 -14.83 -27.14 22.98
C ALA A 84 -13.36 -27.44 23.33
N ASP A 85 -12.76 -28.42 22.65
CA ASP A 85 -11.34 -28.72 22.79
C ASP A 85 -10.48 -27.57 22.23
N GLU A 86 -9.63 -26.99 23.07
CA GLU A 86 -8.79 -25.83 22.71
C GLU A 86 -7.83 -26.17 21.56
N ALA A 87 -7.29 -27.39 21.53
CA ALA A 87 -6.38 -27.81 20.48
C ALA A 87 -7.09 -27.88 19.12
N ALA A 88 -8.30 -28.45 19.07
CA ALA A 88 -9.13 -28.48 17.88
C ALA A 88 -9.55 -27.09 17.41
N VAL A 89 -9.97 -26.19 18.31
CA VAL A 89 -10.35 -24.81 17.96
C VAL A 89 -9.16 -24.04 17.40
N ARG A 90 -7.98 -24.16 18.02
CA ARG A 90 -6.75 -23.52 17.50
C ARG A 90 -6.31 -24.09 16.15
N ALA A 91 -6.47 -25.39 15.93
CA ALA A 91 -6.20 -26.01 14.64
C ALA A 91 -7.13 -25.44 13.56
N LEU A 92 -8.43 -25.34 13.84
CA LEU A 92 -9.43 -24.78 12.93
C LEU A 92 -9.12 -23.33 12.54
N VAL A 93 -8.81 -22.47 13.52
CA VAL A 93 -8.43 -21.06 13.24
C VAL A 93 -7.16 -20.99 12.38
N ARG A 94 -6.19 -21.85 12.66
CA ARG A 94 -4.93 -21.91 11.89
C ARG A 94 -5.18 -22.32 10.44
N ASP A 95 -6.07 -23.28 10.21
CA ASP A 95 -6.44 -23.74 8.87
C ASP A 95 -7.22 -22.65 8.11
N ALA A 96 -8.10 -21.91 8.78
CA ALA A 96 -8.79 -20.75 8.19
C ALA A 96 -7.80 -19.66 7.74
N ILE A 97 -6.80 -19.31 8.55
CA ILE A 97 -5.75 -18.33 8.19
C ILE A 97 -4.90 -18.84 7.01
N ARG A 98 -4.58 -20.14 6.98
CA ARG A 98 -3.85 -20.73 5.87
C ARG A 98 -4.63 -20.66 4.55
N LEU A 99 -5.96 -20.80 4.61
CA LEU A 99 -6.82 -20.69 3.44
C LEU A 99 -6.87 -19.26 2.90
N GLU A 100 -6.94 -18.26 3.79
CA GLU A 100 -6.92 -16.84 3.39
C GLU A 100 -5.59 -16.42 2.74
N ARG A 101 -4.48 -16.98 3.20
CA ARG A 101 -3.13 -16.61 2.71
C ARG A 101 -2.79 -17.21 1.33
N ARG A 102 -3.66 -18.05 0.75
CA ARG A 102 -3.40 -18.77 -0.49
C ARG A 102 -3.98 -18.05 -1.71
#